data_AF-A0A656QHF9-F1
#
_entry.id   AF-A0A656QHF9-F1
#
_cell.length_a   1.000
_cell.length_b   1.000
_cell.length_c   1.000
_cell.angle_alpha   90.00
_cell.angle_beta   90.00
_cell.angle_gamma   90.00
#
_symmetry.space_group_name_H-M   'P 1'
#
loop_
_entity.id
_entity.type
_entity.pdbx_description
1 polymer ?
#
loop_
_entity_poly.entity_id
_entity_poly.type
_entity_poly.pdbx_seq_one_letter_code
_entity_poly.pdbx_strand_id
1 'polypeptide(L)'
;MESSRQAPHCDDGRIRVLGALHIAVSIGELLSGRVRSSLPVRASQWSTLGEHVRAWRLLLADDASRIDPHTRSHLSLVVRLLNTLLEQHCAGDEPDREMWDTVMPTIASAARHLDAFPLRQRKAASRHFAAYRPS
;
A
#
# COMPACT_ATOMS: atom_id res chain seq x y z
N MET A 1 -33.09 -19.31 -17.32
CA MET A 1 -31.86 -20.11 -17.21
C MET A 1 -30.76 -19.29 -17.87
N GLU A 2 -29.69 -18.81 -17.26
CA GLU A 2 -29.16 -18.81 -15.90
C GLU A 2 -28.53 -17.44 -15.70
N SER A 3 -28.93 -16.71 -14.66
CA SER A 3 -28.27 -15.49 -14.25
C SER A 3 -27.03 -15.92 -13.48
N SER A 4 -25.88 -16.02 -14.16
CA SER A 4 -24.58 -16.28 -13.54
C SER A 4 -24.31 -15.21 -12.48
N ARG A 5 -24.61 -15.54 -11.22
CA ARG A 5 -24.20 -14.80 -10.04
C ARG A 5 -22.70 -14.97 -9.91
N GLN A 6 -21.96 -14.09 -10.57
CA GLN A 6 -20.53 -13.92 -10.36
C GLN A 6 -20.33 -13.63 -8.87
N ALA A 7 -19.58 -14.48 -8.19
CA ALA A 7 -19.49 -14.49 -6.73
C ALA A 7 -18.93 -13.14 -6.21
N PRO A 8 -19.64 -12.43 -5.31
CA PRO A 8 -19.22 -11.12 -4.80
C PRO A 8 -17.89 -11.16 -4.04
N HIS A 9 -17.43 -12.34 -3.63
CA HIS A 9 -16.17 -12.55 -2.93
C HIS A 9 -14.92 -12.43 -3.82
N CYS A 10 -15.04 -12.68 -5.13
CA CYS A 10 -13.87 -12.66 -6.02
C CYS A 10 -13.40 -11.23 -6.33
N ASP A 11 -14.33 -10.30 -6.51
CA ASP A 11 -13.99 -8.90 -6.76
C ASP A 11 -13.56 -8.17 -5.48
N ASP A 12 -14.08 -8.56 -4.32
CA ASP A 12 -13.77 -7.91 -3.04
C ASP A 12 -12.28 -8.04 -2.66
N GLY A 13 -11.70 -9.24 -2.77
CA GLY A 13 -10.28 -9.48 -2.52
C GLY A 13 -9.37 -8.66 -3.44
N ARG A 14 -9.71 -8.61 -4.74
CA ARG A 14 -8.98 -7.81 -5.74
C ARG A 14 -9.08 -6.30 -5.45
N ILE A 15 -10.27 -5.81 -5.13
CA ILE A 15 -10.51 -4.39 -4.80
C ILE A 15 -9.74 -4.00 -3.54
N ARG A 16 -9.71 -4.85 -2.52
CA ARG A 16 -8.97 -4.61 -1.27
C ARG A 16 -7.45 -4.52 -1.51
N VAL A 17 -6.87 -5.44 -2.29
CA VAL A 17 -5.44 -5.44 -2.61
C VAL A 17 -5.06 -4.23 -3.47
N LEU A 18 -5.88 -3.89 -4.48
CA LEU A 18 -5.66 -2.71 -5.32
C LEU A 18 -5.74 -1.41 -4.51
N GLY A 19 -6.71 -1.30 -3.60
CA GLY A 19 -6.87 -0.13 -2.72
C GLY A 19 -5.70 0.02 -1.75
N ALA A 20 -5.25 -1.10 -1.16
CA ALA A 20 -4.07 -1.14 -0.31
C ALA A 20 -2.81 -0.68 -1.05
N LEU A 21 -2.59 -1.18 -2.28
CA LEU A 21 -1.44 -0.79 -3.09
C LEU A 21 -1.44 0.70 -3.41
N HIS A 22 -2.61 1.24 -3.77
CA HIS A 22 -2.75 2.67 -4.06
C HIS A 22 -2.37 3.55 -2.86
N ILE A 23 -2.87 3.22 -1.67
CA ILE A 23 -2.56 3.96 -0.45
C ILE A 23 -1.08 3.80 -0.07
N ALA A 24 -0.51 2.59 -0.20
CA ALA A 24 0.89 2.33 0.09
C ALA A 24 1.83 3.17 -0.79
N VAL A 25 1.54 3.26 -2.09
CA VAL A 25 2.27 4.14 -3.03
C VAL A 25 2.12 5.61 -2.62
N SER A 26 0.90 6.08 -2.36
CA SER A 26 0.67 7.49 -1.97
C SER A 26 1.39 7.88 -0.68
N ILE A 27 1.41 7.00 0.34
CA ILE A 27 2.13 7.25 1.59
C ILE A 27 3.64 7.27 1.32
N GLY A 28 4.16 6.32 0.55
CA GLY A 28 5.58 6.27 0.19
C GLY A 28 6.05 7.52 -0.55
N GLU A 29 5.30 7.98 -1.55
CA GLU A 29 5.59 9.22 -2.28
C GLU A 29 5.53 10.46 -1.38
N LEU A 30 4.51 10.54 -0.51
CA LEU A 30 4.34 11.67 0.40
C LEU A 30 5.48 11.76 1.42
N LEU A 31 5.87 10.65 2.04
CA LEU A 31 6.95 10.62 3.02
C LEU A 31 8.31 10.90 2.37
N SER A 32 8.58 10.29 1.21
CA SER A 32 9.77 10.58 0.41
C SER A 32 9.87 12.05 0.02
N GLY A 33 8.76 12.65 -0.44
CA GLY A 33 8.70 14.07 -0.78
C GLY A 33 9.06 14.96 0.40
N ARG A 34 8.58 14.65 1.61
CA ARG A 34 8.93 15.39 2.82
C ARG A 34 10.43 15.32 3.11
N VAL A 35 10.99 14.11 3.15
CA VAL A 35 12.42 13.91 3.45
C VAL A 35 13.30 14.60 2.41
N ARG A 36 12.98 14.47 1.12
CA ARG A 36 13.71 15.14 0.04
C ARG A 36 13.61 16.67 0.10
N SER A 37 12.53 17.21 0.64
CA SER A 37 12.35 18.63 0.93
C SER A 37 12.90 19.06 2.29
N SER A 38 13.63 18.19 3.00
CA SER A 38 14.14 18.45 4.36
C SER A 38 13.03 18.81 5.37
N LEU A 39 11.81 18.32 5.13
CA LEU A 39 10.68 18.48 6.02
C LEU A 39 10.61 17.27 6.96
N PRO A 40 10.45 17.48 8.27
CA PRO A 40 10.31 16.38 9.20
C PRO A 40 9.04 15.58 8.90
N VAL A 41 9.18 14.26 9.02
CA VAL A 41 8.04 13.34 9.13
C VAL A 41 7.57 13.37 10.58
N ARG A 42 6.30 13.72 10.79
CA ARG A 42 5.74 13.83 12.15
C ARG A 42 5.53 12.43 12.73
N ALA A 43 5.65 12.30 14.05
CA ALA A 43 5.36 11.05 14.77
C ALA A 43 3.97 10.46 14.43
N SER A 44 2.96 11.30 14.23
CA SER A 44 1.63 10.84 13.81
C SER A 44 1.64 10.16 12.44
N GLN A 45 2.48 10.61 11.50
CA GLN A 45 2.60 10.01 10.16
C GLN A 45 3.31 8.65 10.23
N TRP A 46 4.31 8.51 11.10
CA TRP A 46 4.93 7.22 11.39
C TRP A 46 3.96 6.24 12.05
N SER A 47 3.15 6.70 13.01
CA SER A 47 2.10 5.89 13.64
C SER A 47 1.09 5.39 12.61
N THR A 48 0.59 6.30 11.75
CA THR A 48 -0.34 5.96 10.66
C THR A 48 0.28 4.97 9.67
N LEU A 49 1.56 5.14 9.31
CA LEU A 49 2.26 4.17 8.48
C LEU A 49 2.31 2.79 9.17
N GLY A 50 2.60 2.75 10.47
CA GLY A 50 2.63 1.50 11.25
C GLY A 50 1.28 0.78 11.32
N GLU A 51 0.19 1.52 11.47
CA GLU A 51 -1.17 0.96 11.41
C GLU A 51 -1.47 0.34 10.03
N HIS A 52 -1.15 1.07 8.96
CA HIS A 52 -1.33 0.58 7.60
C HIS A 52 -0.46 -0.64 7.27
N VAL A 53 0.82 -0.63 7.66
CA VAL A 53 1.73 -1.77 7.47
C VAL A 53 1.18 -3.02 8.16
N ARG A 54 0.67 -2.91 9.40
CA ARG A 54 0.00 -4.03 10.08
C ARG A 54 -1.22 -4.51 9.31
N ALA A 55 -2.10 -3.60 8.90
CA ALA A 55 -3.31 -3.94 8.13
C ALA A 55 -2.99 -4.62 6.79
N TRP A 56 -1.99 -4.14 6.06
CA TRP A 56 -1.57 -4.73 4.79
C TRP A 56 -0.92 -6.09 4.97
N ARG A 57 -0.16 -6.31 6.05
CA ARG A 57 0.38 -7.65 6.36
C ARG A 57 -0.73 -8.66 6.63
N LEU A 58 -1.79 -8.27 7.36
CA LEU A 58 -2.98 -9.10 7.56
C LEU A 58 -3.71 -9.38 6.24
N LEU A 59 -3.91 -8.36 5.41
CA LEU A 59 -4.49 -8.53 4.07
C LEU A 59 -3.64 -9.48 3.20
N LEU A 60 -2.31 -9.38 3.27
CA LEU A 60 -1.41 -10.27 2.55
C LEU A 60 -1.38 -11.69 3.15
N ALA A 61 -1.83 -11.91 4.38
CA ALA A 61 -1.99 -13.25 4.94
C ALA A 61 -3.33 -13.90 4.53
N ASP A 62 -4.35 -13.09 4.22
CA ASP A 62 -5.68 -13.53 3.77
C ASP A 62 -5.62 -14.21 2.39
N ASP A 63 -6.19 -15.42 2.26
CA ASP A 63 -6.22 -16.17 1.01
C ASP A 63 -7.00 -15.46 -0.10
N ALA A 64 -7.99 -14.63 0.24
CA ALA A 64 -8.76 -13.84 -0.73
C ALA A 64 -7.88 -12.84 -1.51
N SER A 65 -6.72 -12.46 -0.96
CA SER A 65 -5.78 -11.56 -1.64
C SER A 65 -4.96 -12.27 -2.74
N ARG A 66 -4.99 -13.60 -2.83
CA ARG A 66 -4.30 -14.37 -3.89
C ARG A 66 -4.96 -14.25 -5.27
N ILE A 67 -6.16 -13.67 -5.32
CA ILE A 67 -6.96 -13.51 -6.53
C ILE A 67 -6.28 -12.57 -7.56
N ASP A 68 -5.47 -11.61 -7.11
CA ASP A 68 -4.67 -10.74 -7.97
C ASP A 68 -3.18 -10.85 -7.60
N PRO A 69 -2.46 -11.87 -8.13
CA PRO A 69 -1.10 -12.18 -7.71
C PRO A 69 -0.10 -11.07 -8.07
N HIS A 70 -0.32 -10.36 -9.18
CA HIS A 70 0.56 -9.26 -9.62
C HIS A 70 0.43 -8.04 -8.70
N THR A 71 -0.80 -7.57 -8.45
CA THR A 71 -1.04 -6.44 -7.54
C THR A 71 -0.61 -6.79 -6.11
N ARG A 72 -0.86 -8.04 -5.68
CA ARG A 72 -0.38 -8.58 -4.40
C ARG A 72 1.14 -8.55 -4.29
N SER A 73 1.87 -8.94 -5.35
CA SER A 73 3.34 -8.91 -5.37
C SER A 73 3.88 -7.50 -5.19
N HIS A 74 3.33 -6.52 -5.92
CA HIS A 74 3.68 -5.11 -5.74
C HIS A 74 3.39 -4.62 -4.33
N LEU A 75 2.23 -4.94 -3.78
CA LEU A 75 1.87 -4.59 -2.40
C LEU A 75 2.85 -5.20 -1.40
N SER A 76 3.17 -6.48 -1.54
CA SER A 76 4.12 -7.19 -0.66
C SER A 76 5.50 -6.52 -0.64
N LEU A 77 6.04 -6.17 -1.81
CA LEU A 77 7.33 -5.49 -1.91
C LEU A 77 7.30 -4.10 -1.26
N VAL A 78 6.28 -3.29 -1.55
CA VAL A 78 6.14 -1.95 -0.97
C VAL A 78 5.95 -2.03 0.55
N VAL A 79 5.12 -2.95 1.05
CA VAL A 79 4.90 -3.17 2.49
C VAL A 79 6.19 -3.54 3.20
N ARG A 80 7.01 -4.44 2.62
CA ARG A 80 8.30 -4.82 3.20
C ARG A 80 9.24 -3.63 3.32
N LEU A 81 9.36 -2.82 2.27
CA LEU A 81 10.25 -1.65 2.29
C LEU A 81 9.78 -0.57 3.27
N LEU A 82 8.48 -0.29 3.29
CA LEU A 82 7.90 0.65 4.25
C LEU A 82 8.03 0.16 5.70
N ASN A 83 7.94 -1.15 5.93
CA ASN A 83 8.19 -1.75 7.24
C ASN A 83 9.66 -1.60 7.65
N THR A 84 10.61 -1.76 6.74
CA THR A 84 12.03 -1.52 7.03
C THR A 84 12.30 -0.07 7.42
N LEU A 85 11.70 0.90 6.71
CA LEU A 85 11.81 2.32 7.07
C LEU A 85 11.21 2.60 8.46
N LEU A 86 10.07 1.98 8.76
CA LEU A 86 9.42 2.10 10.06
C LEU A 86 10.25 1.48 11.19
N GLU A 87 10.83 0.30 10.97
CA GLU A 87 11.70 -0.37 11.94
C GLU A 87 12.93 0.46 12.28
N GLN A 88 13.53 1.11 11.28
CA GLN A 88 14.66 2.01 11.50
C GLN A 88 14.26 3.24 12.32
N HIS A 89 13.14 3.88 11.97
CA HIS A 89 12.59 4.98 12.78
C HIS A 89 12.34 4.54 14.24
N CYS A 90 11.75 3.35 14.44
CA CYS A 90 11.51 2.81 15.78
C CYS A 90 12.80 2.47 16.54
N ALA A 91 13.90 2.19 15.84
CA ALA A 91 15.22 1.99 16.46
C ALA A 91 15.90 3.31 16.88
N GLY A 92 15.30 4.46 16.55
CA GLY A 92 15.83 5.79 16.86
C GLY A 92 16.61 6.44 15.72
N ASP A 93 16.73 5.76 14.58
CA ASP A 93 17.39 6.27 13.38
C ASP A 93 16.35 6.80 12.39
N GLU A 94 16.40 8.08 12.05
CA GLU A 94 15.49 8.63 11.03
C GLU A 94 15.93 8.15 9.64
N PRO A 95 15.01 7.59 8.82
CA PRO A 95 15.35 7.14 7.48
C PRO A 95 15.82 8.30 6.61
N ASP A 96 17.06 8.22 6.18
CA ASP A 96 17.73 9.29 5.45
C ASP A 96 17.38 9.30 3.96
N ARG A 97 17.90 10.31 3.25
CA ARG A 97 17.66 10.48 1.82
C ARG A 97 18.11 9.28 0.98
N GLU A 98 19.23 8.65 1.33
CA GLU A 98 19.82 7.53 0.60
C GLU A 98 18.92 6.28 0.69
N MET A 99 18.37 6.02 1.87
CA MET A 99 17.37 4.98 2.06
C MET A 99 16.13 5.22 1.22
N TRP A 100 15.59 6.45 1.23
CA TRP A 100 14.45 6.78 0.39
C TRP A 100 14.78 6.63 -1.10
N ASP A 101 15.98 7.04 -1.53
CA ASP A 101 16.43 6.87 -2.91
C ASP A 101 16.53 5.38 -3.31
N THR A 102 16.79 4.48 -2.35
CA THR A 102 16.76 3.02 -2.54
C THR A 102 15.34 2.46 -2.63
N VAL A 103 14.39 2.99 -1.86
CA VAL A 103 12.99 2.50 -1.81
C VAL A 103 12.15 3.03 -2.97
N MET A 104 12.43 4.25 -3.42
CA MET A 104 11.61 4.94 -4.43
C MET A 104 11.47 4.22 -5.78
N PRO A 105 12.47 3.52 -6.33
CA PRO A 105 12.30 2.74 -7.56
C PRO A 105 11.20 1.68 -7.46
N THR A 106 11.07 1.01 -6.31
CA THR A 106 10.00 0.02 -6.09
C THR A 106 8.64 0.70 -5.97
N ILE A 107 8.54 1.82 -5.26
CA ILE A 107 7.32 2.63 -5.18
C ILE A 107 6.90 3.10 -6.58
N ALA A 108 7.84 3.63 -7.37
CA ALA A 108 7.58 4.09 -8.73
C ALA A 108 7.17 2.94 -9.67
N SER A 109 7.71 1.74 -9.49
CA SER A 109 7.26 0.56 -10.23
C SER A 109 5.83 0.17 -9.86
N ALA A 110 5.46 0.24 -8.58
CA ALA A 110 4.10 0.00 -8.13
C ALA A 110 3.12 1.08 -8.62
N ALA A 111 3.55 2.35 -8.64
CA ALA A 111 2.77 3.47 -9.20
C ALA A 111 2.46 3.23 -10.68
N ARG A 112 3.47 2.84 -11.48
CA ARG A 112 3.27 2.48 -12.90
C ARG A 112 2.31 1.30 -13.09
N HIS A 113 2.36 0.29 -12.22
CA HIS A 113 1.38 -0.80 -12.23
C HIS A 113 -0.03 -0.27 -11.98
N LEU A 114 -0.22 0.64 -11.01
CA LEU A 114 -1.51 1.27 -10.75
C LEU A 114 -2.03 2.10 -11.94
N ASP A 115 -1.15 2.77 -12.67
CA ASP A 115 -1.53 3.59 -13.83
C ASP A 115 -2.10 2.78 -15.00
N ALA A 116 -1.81 1.48 -15.07
CA ALA A 116 -2.45 0.58 -16.03
C ALA A 116 -3.95 0.35 -15.74
N PHE A 117 -4.44 0.70 -14.54
CA PHE A 117 -5.84 0.55 -14.16
C PHE A 117 -6.65 1.83 -14.44
N PRO A 118 -7.88 1.72 -14.98
CA PRO A 118 -8.78 2.86 -15.16
C PRO A 118 -8.98 3.65 -13.87
N LEU A 119 -9.00 4.99 -13.97
CA LEU A 119 -9.11 5.89 -12.82
C LEU A 119 -10.34 5.60 -11.93
N ARG A 120 -11.46 5.18 -12.54
CA ARG A 120 -12.68 4.81 -11.80
C ARG A 120 -12.44 3.61 -10.88
N GLN A 121 -11.68 2.61 -11.31
CA GLN A 121 -11.36 1.43 -10.52
C GLN A 121 -10.40 1.78 -9.37
N ARG A 122 -9.37 2.59 -9.63
CA ARG A 122 -8.46 3.09 -8.58
C ARG A 122 -9.20 3.88 -7.49
N LYS A 123 -10.13 4.77 -7.89
CA LYS A 123 -10.97 5.54 -6.96
C LYS A 123 -11.91 4.65 -6.15
N ALA A 124 -12.56 3.67 -6.79
CA ALA A 124 -13.44 2.73 -6.11
C ALA A 124 -12.67 1.89 -5.07
N ALA A 125 -11.51 1.35 -5.45
CA ALA A 125 -10.65 0.57 -4.57
C ALA A 125 -10.13 1.36 -3.36
N SER A 126 -9.74 2.62 -3.57
CA SER A 126 -9.31 3.51 -2.49
C SER A 126 -10.43 3.80 -1.49
N ARG A 127 -11.64 4.09 -1.97
CA ARG A 127 -12.80 4.36 -1.10
C ARG A 127 -13.20 3.11 -0.31
N HIS A 128 -13.15 1.95 -0.96
CA HIS A 128 -13.46 0.69 -0.33
C HIS A 128 -12.44 0.33 0.76
N PHE A 129 -11.13 0.50 0.50
CA PHE A 129 -10.11 0.26 1.51
C PHE A 129 -10.13 1.29 2.65
N ALA A 130 -10.46 2.56 2.38
CA ALA A 130 -10.64 3.56 3.45
C ALA A 130 -11.82 3.22 4.38
N ALA A 131 -12.84 2.54 3.86
CA ALA A 131 -13.94 2.00 4.66
C ALA A 131 -13.58 0.66 5.34
N TYR A 132 -12.50 0.00 4.91
CA TYR A 132 -12.01 -1.23 5.50
C TYR A 132 -11.32 -0.93 6.84
N ARG A 133 -12.06 -1.11 7.93
CA ARG A 133 -11.51 -1.08 9.28
C ARG A 133 -11.04 -2.50 9.61
N PRO A 134 -9.73 -2.76 9.76
CA PRO A 134 -9.29 -4.05 10.28
C PRO A 134 -9.90 -4.21 11.68
N SER A 135 -10.65 -5.30 11.86
CA SER A 135 -11.33 -5.66 13.12
C SER A 135 -10.33 -6.17 14.14
#